data_AF-A0A540MMJ0-F1
#
_entry.id   AF-A0A540MMJ0-F1
#
_cell.length_a   1.000
_cell.length_b   1.000
_cell.length_c   1.000
_cell.angle_alpha   90.00
_cell.angle_beta   90.00
_cell.angle_gamma   90.00
#
_symmetry.space_group_name_H-M   'P 1'
#
loop_
_entity.id
_entity.type
_entity.pdbx_description
1 polymer ?
#
loop_
_entity_poly.entity_id
_entity_poly.type
_entity_poly.pdbx_seq_one_letter_code
_entity_poly.pdbx_strand_id
1 'polypeptide(L)'
;MHAYIQPQTEQRLRKAFSDVSVEINKYKNELEFSSNDFMLATIDEVKQAECECCGLKEECTQGYINEVEGSFSGKWVCGLCSVAVKDNMTRAPNGTPMEEVVSSHRDFCQKYKSTRLNPQLSLTSALRDIAKRSSESRNPNNNMPMLGRRNSCGPRIDFKQYM
;
A
#
# COMPACT_ATOMS: atom_id res chain seq x y z
N MET A 1 101.56 -14.00 2.20
CA MET A 1 100.29 -13.51 2.78
C MET A 1 99.70 -12.48 1.83
N HIS A 2 98.38 -12.55 1.63
CA HIS A 2 97.47 -11.63 0.91
C HIS A 2 96.72 -12.35 -0.22
N ALA A 3 95.72 -13.13 0.18
CA ALA A 3 94.66 -13.60 -0.71
C ALA A 3 93.65 -12.45 -0.91
N TYR A 4 93.37 -12.15 -2.17
CA TYR A 4 92.31 -11.24 -2.61
C TYR A 4 90.93 -11.78 -2.20
N ILE A 5 90.11 -10.94 -1.56
CA ILE A 5 88.69 -11.23 -1.29
C ILE A 5 87.89 -10.74 -2.51
N GLN A 6 87.25 -11.67 -3.22
CA GLN A 6 86.27 -11.38 -4.29
C GLN A 6 84.90 -10.99 -3.69
N PRO A 7 84.08 -10.21 -4.43
CA PRO A 7 82.95 -9.48 -3.88
C PRO A 7 81.75 -10.39 -3.59
N GLN A 8 80.98 -10.05 -2.56
CA GLN A 8 79.70 -10.70 -2.25
C GLN A 8 78.70 -10.46 -3.39
N THR A 9 78.28 -11.55 -4.03
CA THR A 9 77.16 -11.55 -4.95
C THR A 9 75.87 -11.50 -4.13
N GLU A 10 75.12 -10.40 -4.25
CA GLU A 10 73.77 -10.32 -3.71
C GLU A 10 72.93 -11.46 -4.31
N GLN A 11 72.58 -12.44 -3.47
CA GLN A 11 71.63 -13.46 -3.83
C GLN A 11 70.26 -12.80 -3.99
N ARG A 12 69.92 -12.41 -5.22
CA ARG A 12 68.54 -12.03 -5.56
C ARG A 12 67.67 -13.25 -5.32
N LEU A 13 66.93 -13.24 -4.20
CA LEU A 13 65.88 -14.19 -3.90
C LEU A 13 64.90 -14.21 -5.08
N ARG A 14 64.96 -15.27 -5.88
CA ARG A 14 63.94 -15.53 -6.90
C ARG A 14 62.71 -16.02 -6.16
N LYS A 15 61.58 -15.32 -6.31
CA LYS A 15 60.30 -15.81 -5.81
C LYS A 15 59.97 -17.11 -6.54
N ALA A 16 60.00 -18.22 -5.81
CA ALA A 16 59.43 -19.47 -6.27
C ALA A 16 57.91 -19.33 -6.16
N PHE A 17 57.21 -19.44 -7.27
CA PHE A 17 55.76 -19.56 -7.27
C PHE A 17 55.44 -21.05 -7.23
N SER A 18 54.69 -21.46 -6.21
CA SER A 18 54.12 -22.80 -6.15
C SER A 18 52.99 -22.90 -7.18
N ASP A 19 52.87 -24.04 -7.86
CA ASP A 19 51.73 -24.33 -8.75
C ASP A 19 50.39 -24.23 -8.01
N VAL A 20 50.41 -24.38 -6.68
CA VAL A 20 49.25 -24.14 -5.79
C VAL A 20 48.73 -22.70 -5.90
N SER A 21 49.59 -21.71 -6.17
CA SER A 21 49.18 -20.30 -6.31
C SER A 21 48.35 -20.05 -7.57
N VAL A 22 48.62 -20.79 -8.65
CA VAL A 22 47.84 -20.72 -9.89
C VAL A 22 46.45 -21.31 -9.66
N GLU A 23 46.38 -22.38 -8.88
CA GLU A 23 45.15 -23.12 -8.63
C GLU A 23 44.25 -22.35 -7.67
N ILE A 24 44.81 -21.75 -6.62
CA ILE A 24 44.10 -20.80 -5.74
C ILE A 24 43.48 -19.67 -6.56
N ASN A 25 44.22 -19.11 -7.54
CA ASN A 25 43.72 -18.01 -8.36
C ASN A 25 42.62 -18.46 -9.33
N LYS A 26 42.69 -19.70 -9.82
CA LYS A 26 41.65 -20.32 -10.65
C LYS A 26 40.33 -20.49 -9.89
N TYR A 27 40.37 -21.07 -8.69
CA TYR A 27 39.18 -21.23 -7.85
C TYR A 27 38.61 -19.90 -7.37
N LYS A 28 39.49 -18.91 -7.12
CA LYS A 28 39.07 -17.55 -6.76
C LYS A 28 38.31 -16.86 -7.89
N ASN A 29 38.80 -16.97 -9.14
CA ASN A 29 38.12 -16.41 -10.30
C ASN A 29 36.79 -17.13 -10.60
N GLU A 30 36.70 -18.45 -10.43
CA GLU A 30 35.46 -19.22 -10.62
C GLU A 30 34.40 -18.85 -9.57
N LEU A 31 34.80 -18.63 -8.31
CA LEU A 31 33.90 -18.19 -7.24
C LEU A 31 33.52 -16.70 -7.36
N GLU A 32 34.44 -15.83 -7.77
CA GLU A 32 34.16 -14.40 -7.97
C GLU A 32 33.32 -14.14 -9.24
N PHE A 33 33.48 -14.95 -10.30
CA PHE A 33 32.66 -14.90 -11.53
C PHE A 33 31.24 -15.43 -11.30
N SER A 34 31.07 -16.44 -10.43
CA SER A 34 29.74 -16.99 -10.10
C SER A 34 29.00 -16.22 -9.00
N SER A 35 29.68 -15.45 -8.15
CA SER A 35 29.06 -14.87 -6.94
C SER A 35 28.74 -13.37 -7.05
N ASN A 36 29.46 -12.60 -7.86
CA ASN A 36 29.31 -11.13 -7.84
C ASN A 36 28.33 -10.57 -8.89
N ASP A 37 28.05 -11.30 -9.98
CA ASP A 37 27.07 -10.87 -11.00
C ASP A 37 25.65 -11.37 -10.68
N PHE A 38 25.53 -12.58 -10.12
CA PHE A 38 24.23 -13.20 -9.80
C PHE A 38 23.62 -12.72 -8.47
N MET A 39 24.44 -12.34 -7.48
CA MET A 39 23.95 -11.88 -6.17
C MET A 39 23.55 -10.40 -6.15
N LEU A 40 23.99 -9.59 -7.13
CA LEU A 40 23.51 -8.21 -7.29
C LEU A 40 22.26 -8.14 -8.18
N ALA A 41 22.06 -9.10 -9.08
CA ALA A 41 20.89 -9.19 -9.96
C ALA A 41 19.60 -9.70 -9.28
N THR A 42 19.67 -10.14 -8.02
CA THR A 42 18.55 -10.81 -7.33
C THR A 42 18.04 -10.12 -6.07
N ILE A 43 18.62 -8.98 -5.69
CA ILE A 43 17.98 -8.09 -4.69
C ILE A 43 16.93 -7.29 -5.44
N ASP A 44 15.72 -7.83 -5.51
CA ASP A 44 14.56 -7.12 -6.06
C ASP A 44 14.33 -5.88 -5.18
N GLU A 45 14.74 -4.71 -5.69
CA GLU A 45 14.79 -3.47 -4.94
C GLU A 45 13.39 -3.17 -4.38
N VAL A 46 13.27 -3.20 -3.05
CA VAL A 46 12.02 -2.91 -2.36
C VAL A 46 11.79 -1.40 -2.33
N LYS A 47 10.58 -0.99 -2.71
CA LYS A 47 10.15 0.40 -2.74
C LYS A 47 8.99 0.60 -1.78
N GLN A 48 8.94 1.76 -1.16
CA GLN A 48 7.78 2.16 -0.37
C GLN A 48 6.71 2.75 -1.30
N ALA A 49 5.55 2.10 -1.36
CA ALA A 49 4.42 2.53 -2.17
C ALA A 49 3.23 2.90 -1.28
N GLU A 50 2.59 4.05 -1.55
CA GLU A 50 1.47 4.56 -0.77
C GLU A 50 0.14 4.32 -1.50
N CYS A 51 -0.76 3.56 -0.88
CA CYS A 51 -2.07 3.21 -1.45
C CYS A 51 -2.92 4.45 -1.74
N GLU A 52 -3.40 4.59 -2.97
CA GLU A 52 -4.18 5.75 -3.41
C GLU A 52 -5.60 5.80 -2.81
N CYS A 53 -6.09 4.71 -2.22
CA CYS A 53 -7.39 4.65 -1.54
C CYS A 53 -7.31 5.11 -0.08
N CYS A 54 -6.40 4.52 0.71
CA CYS A 54 -6.37 4.72 2.17
C CYS A 54 -5.10 5.42 2.71
N GLY A 55 -4.06 5.56 1.88
CA GLY A 55 -2.77 6.12 2.27
C GLY A 55 -1.91 5.19 3.12
N LEU A 56 -2.24 3.88 3.18
CA LEU A 56 -1.36 2.89 3.80
C LEU A 56 -0.09 2.73 2.95
N LYS A 57 1.07 2.76 3.60
CA LYS A 57 2.36 2.54 2.95
C LYS A 57 2.79 1.09 3.12
N GLU A 58 3.18 0.45 2.03
CA GLU A 58 3.68 -0.93 2.00
C GLU A 58 5.06 -0.95 1.32
N GLU A 59 5.91 -1.90 1.73
CA GLU A 59 7.19 -2.18 1.06
C GLU A 59 6.96 -3.28 0.03
N CYS A 60 7.22 -2.98 -1.23
CA CYS A 60 6.87 -3.85 -2.37
C CYS A 60 7.98 -3.84 -3.42
N THR A 61 8.14 -4.96 -4.13
CA THR A 61 9.03 -5.00 -5.29
C THR A 61 8.41 -4.23 -6.45
N GLN A 62 9.24 -3.69 -7.36
CA GLN A 62 8.72 -2.94 -8.51
C GLN A 62 7.84 -3.82 -9.42
N GLY A 63 8.17 -5.10 -9.56
CA GLY A 63 7.36 -6.04 -10.34
C GLY A 63 5.93 -6.15 -9.79
N TYR A 64 5.79 -6.29 -8.47
CA TYR A 64 4.48 -6.38 -7.83
C TYR A 64 3.70 -5.06 -7.93
N ILE A 65 4.38 -3.91 -7.82
CA ILE A 65 3.75 -2.59 -8.03
C ILE A 65 3.11 -2.51 -9.42
N ASN A 66 3.85 -2.87 -10.46
CA ASN A 66 3.37 -2.82 -11.84
C ASN A 66 2.17 -3.78 -12.08
N GLU A 67 2.21 -4.99 -11.49
CA GLU A 67 1.12 -5.96 -11.62
C GLU A 67 -0.18 -5.43 -10.99
N VAL A 68 -0.07 -4.84 -9.80
CA VAL A 68 -1.21 -4.23 -9.11
C VAL A 68 -1.72 -3.04 -9.91
N GLU A 69 -0.87 -2.09 -10.30
CA GLU A 69 -1.30 -0.94 -11.10
C GLU A 69 -2.02 -1.36 -12.39
N GLY A 70 -1.53 -2.40 -13.08
CA GLY A 70 -2.19 -2.97 -14.26
C GLY A 70 -3.58 -3.55 -13.99
N SER A 71 -3.85 -3.99 -12.75
CA SER A 71 -5.13 -4.56 -12.34
C SER A 71 -6.15 -3.52 -11.86
N PHE A 72 -5.71 -2.32 -11.48
CA PHE A 72 -6.53 -1.32 -10.78
C PHE A 72 -6.54 0.05 -11.49
N SER A 73 -6.61 0.05 -12.83
CA SER A 73 -6.67 1.28 -13.63
C SER A 73 -5.45 2.20 -13.47
N GLY A 74 -4.26 1.61 -13.37
CA GLY A 74 -3.00 2.35 -13.19
C GLY A 74 -2.81 2.92 -11.79
N LYS A 75 -3.54 2.38 -10.80
CA LYS A 75 -3.52 2.86 -9.42
C LYS A 75 -2.88 1.84 -8.50
N TRP A 76 -1.95 2.28 -7.67
CA TRP A 76 -1.39 1.43 -6.62
C TRP A 76 -2.39 1.31 -5.47
N VAL A 77 -2.78 0.08 -5.14
CA VAL A 77 -3.68 -0.25 -4.03
C VAL A 77 -3.02 -1.26 -3.09
N CYS A 78 -3.10 -1.02 -1.80
CA CYS A 78 -2.55 -1.94 -0.80
C CYS A 78 -3.27 -3.30 -0.82
N GLY A 79 -2.65 -4.31 -0.22
CA GLY A 79 -3.20 -5.67 -0.17
C GLY A 79 -4.66 -5.74 0.32
N LEU A 80 -5.02 -4.96 1.36
CA LEU A 80 -6.38 -4.91 1.90
C LEU A 80 -7.38 -4.23 0.96
N CYS A 81 -7.01 -3.08 0.38
CA CYS A 81 -7.86 -2.39 -0.59
C CYS A 81 -8.05 -3.22 -1.86
N SER A 82 -7.02 -3.98 -2.28
CA SER A 82 -7.11 -4.87 -3.44
C SER A 82 -8.22 -5.90 -3.30
N VAL A 83 -8.35 -6.52 -2.11
CA VAL A 83 -9.41 -7.50 -1.81
C VAL A 83 -10.77 -6.82 -1.78
N ALA A 84 -10.88 -5.66 -1.14
CA ALA A 84 -12.13 -4.93 -1.03
C ALA A 84 -12.63 -4.42 -2.39
N VAL A 85 -11.75 -3.89 -3.24
CA VAL A 85 -12.10 -3.41 -4.58
C VAL A 85 -12.51 -4.58 -5.47
N LYS A 86 -11.81 -5.73 -5.41
CA LYS A 86 -12.21 -6.94 -6.14
C LYS A 86 -13.60 -7.43 -5.70
N ASP A 87 -13.88 -7.48 -4.40
CA ASP A 87 -15.23 -7.83 -3.89
C ASP A 87 -16.29 -6.82 -4.36
N ASN A 88 -16.01 -5.51 -4.28
CA ASN A 88 -16.91 -4.48 -4.79
C ASN A 88 -17.18 -4.63 -6.29
N MET A 89 -16.16 -4.96 -7.09
CA MET A 89 -16.28 -5.19 -8.52
C MET A 89 -17.22 -6.37 -8.82
N THR A 90 -17.17 -7.45 -8.02
CA THR A 90 -18.10 -8.59 -8.19
C THR A 90 -19.57 -8.25 -7.90
N ARG A 91 -19.81 -7.21 -7.10
CA ARG A 91 -21.15 -6.74 -6.72
C ARG A 91 -21.64 -5.58 -7.57
N ALA A 92 -20.75 -4.99 -8.37
CA ALA A 92 -21.08 -3.86 -9.23
C ALA A 92 -21.96 -4.32 -10.41
N PRO A 93 -22.77 -3.41 -10.99
CA PRO A 93 -23.47 -3.68 -12.25
C PRO A 93 -22.53 -4.19 -13.34
N ASN A 94 -23.05 -5.07 -14.20
CA ASN A 94 -22.27 -5.58 -15.33
C ASN A 94 -21.78 -4.42 -16.21
N GLY A 95 -20.49 -4.39 -16.50
CA GLY A 95 -19.87 -3.35 -17.33
C GLY A 95 -19.42 -2.10 -16.57
N THR A 96 -19.54 -2.05 -15.23
CA THR A 96 -18.92 -0.98 -14.45
C THR A 96 -17.41 -0.96 -14.69
N PRO A 97 -16.80 0.19 -15.03
CA PRO A 97 -15.37 0.28 -15.24
C PRO A 97 -14.61 0.19 -13.92
N MET A 98 -13.43 -0.46 -13.94
CA MET A 98 -12.58 -0.65 -12.76
C MET A 98 -12.22 0.68 -12.07
N GLU A 99 -12.00 1.72 -12.85
CA GLU A 99 -11.69 3.07 -12.37
C GLU A 99 -12.81 3.64 -11.49
N GLU A 100 -14.08 3.39 -11.83
CA GLU A 100 -15.23 3.85 -11.05
C GLU A 100 -15.29 3.11 -9.70
N VAL A 101 -15.01 1.81 -9.69
CA VAL A 101 -14.98 1.01 -8.45
C VAL A 101 -13.84 1.45 -7.54
N VAL A 102 -12.64 1.66 -8.10
CA VAL A 102 -11.46 2.17 -7.36
C VAL A 102 -11.76 3.58 -6.81
N SER A 103 -12.36 4.46 -7.61
CA SER A 103 -12.71 5.82 -7.19
C SER A 103 -13.74 5.83 -6.06
N SER A 104 -14.80 5.02 -6.18
CA SER A 104 -15.81 4.86 -5.14
C SER A 104 -15.20 4.33 -3.83
N HIS A 105 -14.29 3.35 -3.93
CA HIS A 105 -13.60 2.82 -2.76
C HIS A 105 -12.67 3.85 -2.11
N ARG A 106 -11.96 4.65 -2.91
CA ARG A 106 -11.14 5.76 -2.42
C ARG A 106 -11.96 6.78 -1.64
N ASP A 107 -13.12 7.17 -2.16
CA ASP A 107 -14.01 8.12 -1.47
C ASP A 107 -14.52 7.55 -0.14
N PHE A 108 -14.86 6.26 -0.10
CA PHE A 108 -15.21 5.56 1.12
C PHE A 108 -14.06 5.58 2.15
N CYS A 109 -12.84 5.24 1.73
CA CYS A 109 -11.65 5.27 2.57
C CYS A 109 -11.35 6.68 3.10
N GLN A 110 -11.45 7.71 2.25
CA GLN A 110 -11.21 9.10 2.64
C GLN A 110 -12.24 9.60 3.65
N LYS A 111 -13.51 9.24 3.46
CA LYS A 111 -14.58 9.53 4.43
C LYS A 111 -14.32 8.84 5.76
N TYR A 112 -13.97 7.55 5.75
CA TYR A 112 -13.63 6.80 6.95
C TYR A 112 -12.44 7.41 7.70
N LYS A 113 -11.35 7.75 6.98
CA LYS A 113 -10.17 8.43 7.53
C LYS A 113 -10.55 9.76 8.18
N SER A 114 -11.36 10.59 7.51
CA SER A 114 -11.81 11.87 8.06
C SER A 114 -12.64 11.70 9.33
N THR A 115 -13.55 10.72 9.37
CA THR A 115 -14.34 10.40 10.56
C THR A 115 -13.48 9.91 11.72
N ARG A 116 -12.47 9.07 11.47
CA ARG A 116 -11.56 8.56 12.50
C ARG A 116 -10.62 9.64 13.04
N LEU A 117 -10.06 10.47 12.16
CA LEU A 117 -9.13 11.54 12.54
C LEU A 117 -9.83 12.69 13.27
N ASN A 118 -11.10 12.96 12.95
CA ASN A 118 -11.87 13.98 13.65
C ASN A 118 -13.32 13.54 13.93
N PRO A 119 -13.52 12.67 14.94
CA PRO A 119 -14.85 12.14 15.27
C PRO A 119 -15.85 13.24 15.67
N GLN A 120 -15.40 14.29 16.34
CA GLN A 120 -16.25 15.41 16.77
C GLN A 120 -16.76 16.23 15.58
N LEU A 121 -15.89 16.57 14.63
CA LEU A 121 -16.33 17.25 13.40
C LEU A 121 -17.27 16.35 12.57
N SER A 122 -17.00 15.04 12.51
CA SER A 122 -17.89 14.10 11.83
C SER A 122 -19.26 13.97 12.50
N LEU A 123 -19.31 14.03 13.84
CA LEU A 123 -20.57 14.01 14.57
C LEU A 123 -21.36 15.31 14.33
N THR A 124 -20.69 16.46 14.44
CA THR A 124 -21.34 17.76 14.24
C THR A 124 -21.83 17.96 12.81
N SER A 125 -21.10 17.47 11.80
CA SER A 125 -21.57 17.49 10.40
C SER A 125 -22.80 16.58 10.22
N ALA A 126 -22.79 15.37 10.80
CA ALA A 126 -23.95 14.49 10.77
C ALA A 126 -25.18 15.11 11.43
N LEU A 127 -25.03 15.74 12.60
CA LEU A 127 -26.11 16.46 13.28
C LEU A 127 -26.64 17.63 12.44
N ARG A 128 -25.74 18.39 11.80
CA ARG A 128 -26.12 19.47 10.88
C ARG A 128 -26.94 18.95 9.72
N ASP A 129 -26.54 17.84 9.11
CA ASP A 129 -27.27 17.25 7.99
C ASP A 129 -28.64 16.72 8.40
N ILE A 130 -28.76 16.15 9.60
CA ILE A 130 -30.05 15.75 10.18
C ILE A 130 -30.96 16.98 10.33
N ALA A 131 -30.44 18.07 10.90
CA ALA A 131 -31.20 19.30 11.08
C ALA A 131 -31.68 19.87 9.73
N LYS A 132 -30.79 19.96 8.72
CA LYS A 132 -31.11 20.43 7.36
C LYS A 132 -32.19 19.59 6.68
N ARG A 133 -32.03 18.26 6.67
CA ARG A 133 -33.05 17.35 6.11
C ARG A 133 -34.40 17.52 6.83
N SER A 134 -34.37 17.71 8.15
CA SER A 134 -35.59 17.92 8.94
C SER A 134 -36.28 19.27 8.67
N SER A 135 -35.54 20.30 8.25
CA SER A 135 -36.12 21.59 7.85
C SER A 135 -36.69 21.52 6.43
N GLU A 136 -35.99 20.85 5.51
CA GLU A 136 -36.44 20.66 4.13
C GLU A 136 -37.73 19.83 4.07
N SER A 137 -37.85 18.80 4.91
CA SER A 137 -39.07 17.99 5.02
C SER A 137 -40.26 18.75 5.64
N ARG A 138 -39.99 19.85 6.35
CA ARG A 138 -41.02 20.73 6.92
C ARG A 138 -41.43 21.86 5.97
N ASN A 139 -40.70 22.04 4.86
CA ASN A 139 -41.03 23.07 3.88
C ASN A 139 -42.24 22.61 3.04
N PRO A 140 -43.40 23.27 3.15
CA PRO A 140 -44.62 22.87 2.43
C PRO A 140 -44.52 23.02 0.90
N ASN A 141 -43.48 23.69 0.39
CA ASN A 141 -43.25 23.90 -1.04
C ASN A 141 -42.49 22.75 -1.74
N ASN A 142 -42.08 21.71 -1.01
CA ASN A 142 -41.44 20.54 -1.60
C ASN A 142 -42.49 19.45 -1.93
N ASN A 143 -42.59 19.06 -3.20
CA ASN A 143 -43.43 17.97 -3.72
C ASN A 143 -42.95 16.55 -3.29
N MET A 144 -42.41 16.40 -2.07
CA MET A 144 -42.12 15.08 -1.51
C MET A 144 -43.36 14.58 -0.77
N PRO A 145 -43.79 13.32 -0.98
CA PRO A 145 -44.87 12.76 -0.18
C PRO A 145 -44.44 12.85 1.28
N MET A 146 -45.22 13.58 2.07
CA MET A 146 -45.08 13.64 3.52
C MET A 146 -44.94 12.20 4.03
N LEU A 147 -43.74 11.80 4.42
CA LEU A 147 -43.55 10.60 5.22
C LEU A 147 -44.25 10.92 6.54
N GLY A 148 -45.55 10.62 6.59
CA GLY A 148 -46.35 10.72 7.78
C GLY A 148 -45.55 10.09 8.91
N ARG A 149 -45.46 10.81 10.05
CA ARG A 149 -44.84 10.30 11.27
C ARG A 149 -45.16 8.82 11.34
N ARG A 150 -44.14 7.95 11.27
CA ARG A 150 -44.33 6.54 11.58
C ARG A 150 -45.09 6.53 12.90
N ASN A 151 -46.34 6.07 12.88
CA ASN A 151 -47.10 5.88 14.09
C ASN A 151 -46.19 5.01 14.96
N SER A 152 -45.69 5.57 16.06
CA SER A 152 -44.94 4.79 17.03
C SER A 152 -45.82 3.59 17.36
N CYS A 153 -45.29 2.38 17.32
CA CYS A 153 -46.03 1.18 17.73
C CYS A 153 -46.39 1.18 19.24
N GLY A 154 -46.26 2.33 19.92
CA GLY A 154 -46.67 2.54 21.30
C GLY A 154 -48.11 3.09 21.36
N PRO A 155 -48.97 2.54 22.23
CA PRO A 155 -50.31 3.07 22.43
C PRO A 155 -50.25 4.54 22.86
N ARG A 156 -51.14 5.37 22.31
CA ARG A 156 -51.39 6.72 22.84
C ARG A 156 -52.02 6.57 24.22
N ILE A 157 -51.31 7.00 25.26
CA ILE A 157 -51.88 7.13 26.60
C ILE A 157 -52.87 8.31 26.54
N ASP A 158 -54.16 8.02 26.72
CA ASP A 158 -55.19 9.04 26.87
C ASP A 158 -55.30 9.42 28.35
N PHE A 159 -54.95 10.66 28.69
CA PHE A 159 -55.03 11.19 30.04
C PHE A 159 -56.45 11.59 30.44
N LYS A 160 -57.45 11.46 29.56
CA LYS A 160 -58.85 11.78 29.87
C LYS A 160 -59.58 10.70 30.67
N GLN A 161 -58.94 9.58 30.99
CA GLN A 161 -59.55 8.51 31.79
C GLN A 161 -59.30 8.63 33.31
N TYR A 162 -58.58 9.66 33.75
CA TYR A 162 -58.26 9.90 35.18
C TYR A 162 -58.83 11.21 35.74
N MET A 163 -59.86 11.78 35.11
CA MET A 163 -60.71 12.80 35.72
C MET A 163 -62.18 12.44 35.58
#